data_AF-A0A966F798-F1
#
_entry.id   AF-A0A966F798-F1
#
_cell.length_a   1.000
_cell.length_b   1.000
_cell.length_c   1.000
_cell.angle_alpha   90.00
_cell.angle_beta   90.00
_cell.angle_gamma   90.00
#
_symmetry.space_group_name_H-M   'P 1'
#
loop_
_entity.id
_entity.type
_entity.pdbx_description
1 polymer ?
#
loop_
_entity_poly.entity_id
_entity_poly.type
_entity_poly.pdbx_seq_one_letter_code
_entity_poly.pdbx_strand_id
1 'polypeptide(L)'
;MKIRQTIIASVLAILAIPLLAQIDLALDRYAGTYVDPWYGTLIVTGKANELNVNFATTPGMTGRLKHWQYDTFVTEFDDESIEPAYLTFAIGAAGEVTGITAKAVSPIADFSFDYHHLNFVPADKKE
;
A
#
# COMPACT_ATOMS: atom_id res chain seq x y z
N MET A 1 22.30 26.19 54.79
CA MET A 1 21.91 27.29 53.88
C MET A 1 22.44 27.01 52.48
N LYS A 2 21.62 26.40 51.61
CA LYS A 2 21.60 26.56 50.14
C LYS A 2 20.31 25.89 49.66
N ILE A 3 19.62 26.58 48.78
CA ILE A 3 18.18 26.57 48.58
C ILE A 3 17.91 26.16 47.13
N ARG A 4 16.78 25.47 46.92
CA ARG A 4 16.05 25.22 45.66
C ARG A 4 16.66 24.25 44.64
N GLN A 5 15.99 23.10 44.49
CA GLN A 5 15.63 22.62 43.15
C GLN A 5 14.14 22.27 43.13
N THR A 6 13.41 23.05 42.34
CA THR A 6 12.02 22.84 41.96
C THR A 6 12.03 22.02 40.68
N ILE A 7 11.31 20.90 40.62
CA ILE A 7 10.77 20.39 39.35
C ILE A 7 9.33 19.92 39.62
N ILE A 8 8.38 20.76 39.22
CA ILE A 8 6.99 20.37 38.98
C ILE A 8 6.98 19.84 37.55
N ALA A 9 6.77 18.54 37.36
CA ALA A 9 6.51 17.96 36.05
C ALA A 9 5.01 17.70 35.94
N SER A 10 4.29 18.69 35.40
CA SER A 10 2.93 18.54 34.90
C SER A 10 3.01 18.63 33.38
N VAL A 11 2.66 17.56 32.66
CA VAL A 11 1.81 17.59 31.45
C VAL A 11 1.25 16.19 31.25
N LEU A 12 -0.04 15.97 31.54
CA LEU A 12 -0.78 14.86 30.94
C LEU A 12 -0.96 15.23 29.46
N ALA A 13 -0.17 14.62 28.59
CA ALA A 13 -0.43 14.68 27.16
C ALA A 13 -1.62 13.74 26.88
N ILE A 14 -2.80 14.32 26.66
CA ILE A 14 -3.94 13.62 26.07
C ILE A 14 -3.52 13.29 24.63
N LEU A 15 -3.11 12.05 24.40
CA LEU A 15 -2.81 11.55 23.06
C LEU A 15 -4.13 11.46 22.29
N ALA A 16 -4.38 12.46 21.44
CA ALA A 16 -5.29 12.31 20.32
C ALA A 16 -4.75 11.16 19.45
N ILE A 17 -5.43 10.03 19.48
CA ILE A 17 -5.12 8.87 18.63
C ILE A 17 -5.30 9.32 17.18
N PRO A 18 -4.30 9.22 16.29
CA PRO A 18 -4.52 9.52 14.89
C PRO A 18 -5.32 8.36 14.29
N LEU A 19 -6.64 8.53 14.16
CA LEU A 19 -7.58 7.52 13.66
C LEU A 19 -7.42 7.21 12.15
N LEU A 20 -6.35 7.65 11.48
CA LEU A 20 -6.28 7.65 10.01
C LEU A 20 -5.02 7.01 9.41
N ALA A 21 -4.12 6.45 10.21
CA ALA A 21 -2.87 5.87 9.69
C ALA A 21 -2.47 4.58 10.40
N GLN A 22 -3.43 3.68 10.63
CA GLN A 22 -3.09 2.31 11.00
C GLN A 22 -2.83 1.52 9.72
N ILE A 23 -1.55 1.29 9.43
CA ILE A 23 -1.17 0.19 8.54
C ILE A 23 -1.33 -1.06 9.41
N ASP A 24 -2.31 -1.91 9.10
CA ASP A 24 -2.61 -3.10 9.91
C ASP A 24 -1.51 -4.17 9.82
N LEU A 25 -0.57 -4.00 8.90
CA LEU A 25 0.49 -4.95 8.62
C LEU A 25 1.86 -4.28 8.46
N ALA A 26 2.93 -4.96 8.90
CA ALA A 26 4.28 -4.51 8.55
C ALA A 26 4.47 -4.52 7.03
N LEU A 27 5.10 -3.49 6.46
CA LEU A 27 5.14 -3.26 5.00
C LEU A 27 5.70 -4.46 4.22
N ASP A 28 6.68 -5.16 4.78
CA ASP A 28 7.28 -6.36 4.21
C ASP A 28 6.28 -7.49 3.94
N ARG A 29 5.17 -7.54 4.67
CA ARG A 29 4.15 -8.58 4.50
C ARG A 29 3.22 -8.35 3.30
N TYR A 30 3.22 -7.16 2.68
CA TYR A 30 2.54 -6.94 1.40
C TYR A 30 3.41 -7.38 0.21
N ALA A 31 4.71 -7.58 0.40
CA ALA A 31 5.61 -8.01 -0.65
C ALA A 31 5.29 -9.44 -1.12
N GLY A 32 5.31 -9.65 -2.42
CA GLY A 32 4.94 -10.92 -3.03
C GLY A 32 4.75 -10.81 -4.53
N THR A 33 4.51 -11.95 -5.16
CA THR A 33 4.09 -12.03 -6.56
C THR A 33 2.62 -12.40 -6.60
N TYR A 34 1.85 -11.65 -7.36
CA TYR A 34 0.42 -11.81 -7.53
C TYR A 34 0.07 -11.93 -9.00
N VAL A 35 -0.98 -12.67 -9.32
CA VAL A 35 -1.38 -12.96 -10.69
C VAL A 35 -2.86 -12.67 -10.84
N ASP A 36 -3.19 -11.94 -11.90
CA ASP A 36 -4.53 -11.82 -12.44
C ASP A 36 -4.55 -12.59 -13.77
N PRO A 37 -5.52 -13.50 -14.02
CA PRO A 37 -5.54 -14.31 -15.24
C PRO A 37 -5.68 -13.53 -16.54
N TRP A 38 -6.25 -12.33 -16.50
CA TRP A 38 -6.49 -11.48 -17.67
C TRP A 38 -5.31 -10.54 -17.93
N TYR A 39 -4.77 -9.93 -16.88
CA TYR A 39 -3.69 -8.95 -16.97
C TYR A 39 -2.30 -9.57 -16.89
N GLY A 40 -2.10 -10.57 -16.02
CA GLY A 40 -0.82 -11.22 -15.76
C GLY A 40 -0.24 -10.86 -14.40
N THR A 41 1.06 -10.60 -14.35
CA THR A 41 1.83 -10.63 -13.08
C THR A 41 2.02 -9.23 -12.50
N LEU A 42 1.75 -9.10 -11.20
CA LEU A 42 2.06 -7.96 -10.36
C LEU A 42 3.08 -8.37 -9.31
N ILE A 43 4.22 -7.68 -9.27
CA ILE A 43 5.28 -7.92 -8.29
C ILE A 43 5.30 -6.75 -7.32
N VAL A 44 5.15 -7.05 -6.03
CA VAL A 44 5.29 -6.06 -4.95
C VAL A 44 6.54 -6.41 -4.17
N THR A 45 7.44 -5.44 -3.98
CA THR A 45 8.68 -5.63 -3.21
C THR A 45 8.74 -4.64 -2.06
N GLY A 46 9.19 -5.08 -0.89
CA GLY A 46 9.48 -4.19 0.24
C GLY A 46 10.99 -3.99 0.43
N LYS A 47 11.44 -2.74 0.56
CA LYS A 47 12.81 -2.42 0.96
C LYS A 47 12.81 -1.31 2.01
N ALA A 48 13.45 -1.58 3.15
CA ALA A 48 13.44 -0.72 4.32
C ALA A 48 11.99 -0.41 4.78
N ASN A 49 11.48 0.78 4.46
CA ASN A 49 10.15 1.26 4.83
C ASN A 49 9.33 1.70 3.60
N GLU A 50 9.65 1.19 2.42
CA GLU A 50 8.95 1.53 1.18
C GLU A 50 8.53 0.26 0.44
N LEU A 51 7.37 0.33 -0.18
CA LEU A 51 6.88 -0.66 -1.12
C LEU A 51 7.06 -0.16 -2.54
N ASN A 52 7.47 -1.04 -3.43
CA ASN A 52 7.51 -0.81 -4.87
C ASN A 52 6.61 -1.81 -5.57
N VAL A 53 6.10 -1.42 -6.73
CA VAL A 53 5.26 -2.23 -7.58
C VAL A 53 5.86 -2.33 -8.98
N ASN A 54 5.71 -3.49 -9.59
CA ASN A 54 6.02 -3.73 -10.99
C ASN A 54 4.88 -4.54 -11.60
N PHE A 55 4.15 -3.91 -12.51
CA PHE A 55 3.18 -4.60 -13.35
C PHE A 55 3.93 -5.28 -14.51
N ALA A 56 4.46 -6.47 -14.25
CA ALA A 56 5.45 -7.13 -15.11
C ALA A 56 4.97 -7.43 -16.54
N THR A 57 3.65 -7.47 -16.79
CA THR A 57 3.11 -7.62 -18.15
C THR A 57 3.28 -6.36 -19.01
N THR A 58 3.27 -5.17 -18.39
CA THR A 58 3.41 -3.88 -19.09
C THR A 58 4.82 -3.33 -18.87
N PRO A 59 5.70 -3.32 -19.89
CA PRO A 59 7.06 -2.81 -19.75
C PRO A 59 7.09 -1.37 -19.25
N GLY A 60 7.88 -1.10 -18.22
CA GLY A 60 8.05 0.25 -17.67
C GLY A 60 6.96 0.70 -16.70
N MET A 61 5.94 -0.12 -16.45
CA MET A 61 4.88 0.18 -15.48
C MET A 61 5.33 -0.20 -14.06
N THR A 62 6.33 0.53 -13.57
CA THR A 62 6.93 0.39 -12.24
C THR A 62 6.78 1.67 -11.43
N GLY A 63 6.80 1.55 -10.11
CA GLY A 63 6.73 2.72 -9.24
C GLY A 63 6.77 2.40 -7.77
N ARG A 64 6.60 3.44 -6.96
CA ARG A 64 6.44 3.33 -5.51
C ARG A 64 4.97 3.13 -5.15
N LEU A 65 4.73 2.48 -4.02
CA LEU A 65 3.42 2.41 -3.38
C LEU A 65 3.42 3.28 -2.14
N LYS A 66 2.67 4.38 -2.19
CA LYS A 66 2.48 5.28 -1.07
C LYS A 66 1.24 4.89 -0.30
N HIS A 67 1.37 4.71 1.01
CA HIS A 67 0.23 4.41 1.87
C HIS A 67 -0.83 5.52 1.79
N TRP A 68 -2.09 5.14 1.68
CA TRP A 68 -3.22 6.06 1.64
C TRP A 68 -4.14 5.88 2.83
N GLN A 69 -4.88 4.77 2.91
CA GLN A 69 -5.82 4.45 3.99
C GLN A 69 -5.98 2.94 4.12
N TYR A 70 -6.04 2.43 5.35
CA TYR A 70 -6.14 0.98 5.63
C TYR A 70 -5.06 0.20 4.85
N ASP A 71 -5.43 -0.94 4.25
CA ASP A 71 -4.58 -1.72 3.35
C ASP A 71 -4.60 -1.21 1.89
N THR A 72 -4.78 0.10 1.69
CA THR A 72 -4.78 0.72 0.36
C THR A 72 -3.59 1.65 0.16
N PHE A 73 -2.94 1.49 -0.98
CA PHE A 73 -1.81 2.28 -1.44
C PHE A 73 -2.14 2.95 -2.77
N VAL A 74 -1.49 4.08 -3.04
CA VAL A 74 -1.53 4.74 -4.35
C VAL A 74 -0.21 4.48 -5.06
N THR A 75 -0.28 4.10 -6.34
CA THR A 75 0.89 4.00 -7.20
C THR A 75 1.43 5.40 -7.51
N GLU A 76 2.70 5.63 -7.24
CA GLU A 76 3.48 6.72 -7.81
C GLU A 76 4.39 6.09 -8.89
N PHE A 77 3.88 5.98 -10.12
CA PHE A 77 4.64 5.41 -11.24
C PHE A 77 5.84 6.27 -11.60
N ASP A 78 6.91 5.62 -12.07
CA ASP A 78 8.13 6.31 -12.50
C ASP A 78 7.91 7.11 -13.79
N ASP A 79 7.00 6.64 -14.66
CA ASP A 79 6.47 7.37 -15.81
C ASP A 79 5.18 8.11 -15.42
N GLU A 80 5.26 9.44 -15.35
CA GLU A 80 4.13 10.32 -14.96
C GLU A 80 2.98 10.33 -15.97
N SER A 81 3.16 9.76 -17.17
CA SER A 81 2.08 9.62 -18.16
C SER A 81 1.12 8.47 -17.84
N ILE A 82 1.49 7.58 -16.92
CA ILE A 82 0.67 6.44 -16.50
C ILE A 82 -0.29 6.91 -15.40
N GLU A 83 -1.59 6.69 -15.63
CA GLU A 83 -2.63 7.05 -14.66
C GLU A 83 -2.43 6.31 -13.33
N PRO A 84 -2.31 7.03 -12.19
CA PRO A 84 -2.18 6.40 -10.88
C PRO A 84 -3.40 5.54 -10.52
N ALA A 85 -3.14 4.45 -9.81
CA ALA A 85 -4.15 3.55 -9.29
C ALA A 85 -4.05 3.42 -7.76
N TYR A 86 -5.21 3.32 -7.12
CA TYR A 86 -5.33 2.70 -5.82
C TYR A 86 -5.16 1.18 -5.97
N LEU A 87 -4.30 0.60 -5.14
CA LEU A 87 -4.21 -0.83 -4.91
C LEU A 87 -4.68 -1.15 -3.50
N THR A 88 -5.79 -1.88 -3.39
CA THR A 88 -6.36 -2.31 -2.11
C THR A 88 -6.07 -3.78 -1.89
N PHE A 89 -5.38 -4.08 -0.81
CA PHE A 89 -5.00 -5.43 -0.42
C PHE A 89 -6.06 -6.03 0.51
N ALA A 90 -6.50 -7.24 0.21
CA ALA A 90 -7.39 -8.01 1.09
C ALA A 90 -6.56 -8.86 2.06
N ILE A 91 -6.73 -8.63 3.37
CA ILE A 91 -5.97 -9.32 4.41
C ILE A 91 -6.82 -10.43 5.05
N GLY A 92 -6.28 -11.65 5.04
CA GLY A 92 -6.88 -12.82 5.66
C GLY A 92 -6.72 -12.84 7.19
N ALA A 93 -7.40 -13.77 7.85
CA ALA A 93 -7.42 -13.85 9.32
C ALA A 93 -6.04 -14.16 9.95
N ALA A 94 -5.08 -14.72 9.21
CA ALA A 94 -3.72 -14.94 9.67
C ALA A 94 -2.75 -13.79 9.26
N GLY A 95 -3.28 -12.69 8.75
CA GLY A 95 -2.52 -11.52 8.31
C GLY A 95 -1.80 -11.73 6.96
N GLU A 96 -2.21 -12.72 6.18
CA GLU A 96 -1.71 -12.96 4.83
C GLU A 96 -2.49 -12.15 3.79
N VAL A 97 -1.82 -11.68 2.75
CA VAL A 97 -2.51 -11.09 1.60
C VAL A 97 -3.24 -12.21 0.84
N THR A 98 -4.53 -12.00 0.59
CA THR A 98 -5.40 -12.94 -0.12
C THR A 98 -5.77 -12.47 -1.52
N GLY A 99 -5.69 -11.17 -1.78
CA GLY A 99 -5.88 -10.60 -3.10
C GLY A 99 -5.57 -9.10 -3.14
N ILE A 100 -5.52 -8.56 -4.35
CA ILE A 100 -5.30 -7.14 -4.61
C ILE A 100 -6.25 -6.69 -5.72
N THR A 101 -7.04 -5.67 -5.44
CA THR A 101 -7.87 -4.99 -6.46
C THR A 101 -7.26 -3.65 -6.83
N ALA A 102 -7.42 -3.23 -8.08
CA ALA A 102 -6.98 -1.92 -8.55
C ALA A 102 -8.15 -1.00 -8.90
N LYS A 103 -7.96 0.31 -8.75
CA LYS A 103 -8.90 1.34 -9.21
C LYS A 103 -8.15 2.60 -9.58
N ALA A 104 -8.49 3.24 -10.71
CA ALA A 104 -7.94 4.54 -11.06
C ALA A 104 -8.15 5.58 -9.94
N VAL A 105 -7.16 6.44 -9.70
CA VAL A 105 -7.32 7.60 -8.82
C VAL A 105 -8.18 8.65 -9.50
N SER A 106 -7.98 8.87 -10.80
CA SER A 106 -8.78 9.80 -11.59
C SER A 106 -10.18 9.23 -11.86
N PRO A 107 -11.26 9.98 -11.55
CA PRO A 107 -12.63 9.54 -11.85
C PRO A 107 -12.99 9.65 -13.35
N ILE A 108 -12.13 10.31 -14.14
CA ILE A 108 -12.26 10.50 -15.58
C ILE A 108 -11.13 9.79 -16.34
N ALA A 109 -10.46 8.82 -15.71
CA ALA A 109 -9.42 8.04 -16.36
C ALA A 109 -9.94 7.51 -17.69
N ASP A 110 -9.10 7.64 -18.73
CA ASP A 110 -9.44 7.15 -20.05
C ASP A 110 -9.56 5.61 -20.05
N PHE A 111 -10.35 5.07 -20.97
CA PHE A 111 -10.55 3.62 -21.11
C PHE A 111 -9.23 2.86 -21.36
N SER A 112 -8.19 3.56 -21.83
CA SER A 112 -6.83 3.03 -21.98
C SER A 112 -6.23 2.49 -20.68
N PHE A 113 -6.77 2.88 -19.52
CA PHE A 113 -6.35 2.43 -18.19
C PHE A 113 -7.50 1.72 -17.45
N ASP A 114 -7.84 0.50 -17.88
CA ASP A 114 -8.91 -0.31 -17.28
C ASP A 114 -8.44 -1.07 -16.03
N TYR A 115 -8.28 -0.36 -14.92
CA TYR A 115 -7.94 -0.96 -13.63
C TYR A 115 -9.10 -1.72 -12.98
N HIS A 116 -10.34 -1.43 -13.36
CA HIS A 116 -11.55 -1.82 -12.62
C HIS A 116 -11.80 -3.33 -12.61
N HIS A 117 -11.22 -4.07 -13.55
CA HIS A 117 -11.35 -5.52 -13.64
C HIS A 117 -10.19 -6.28 -13.01
N LEU A 118 -9.14 -5.60 -12.53
CA LEU A 118 -7.96 -6.24 -11.98
C LEU A 118 -8.23 -6.83 -10.60
N ASN A 119 -8.03 -8.14 -10.49
CA ASN A 119 -8.14 -8.89 -9.25
C ASN A 119 -6.99 -9.90 -9.15
N PHE A 120 -5.87 -9.46 -8.58
CA PHE A 120 -4.69 -10.29 -8.43
C PHE A 120 -4.80 -11.20 -7.21
N VAL A 121 -4.35 -12.45 -7.33
CA VAL A 121 -4.23 -13.41 -6.22
C VAL A 121 -2.77 -13.86 -6.05
N PRO A 122 -2.34 -14.25 -4.84
CA PRO A 122 -0.96 -14.71 -4.63
C PRO A 122 -0.58 -15.86 -5.56
N ALA A 123 0.57 -15.77 -6.22
CA ALA A 123 1.02 -16.75 -7.22
C ALA A 123 1.25 -18.16 -6.65
N ASP A 124 1.61 -18.25 -5.36
CA ASP A 124 1.89 -19.52 -4.67
C ASP A 124 0.63 -20.25 -4.19
N LYS A 125 -0.56 -19.62 -4.28
CA LYS A 125 -1.85 -20.29 -4.06
C LYS A 125 -2.29 -20.98 -5.34
N LYS A 126 -1.60 -22.06 -5.71
CA LYS A 126 -2.19 -23.08 -6.59
C LYS A 126 -3.13 -23.93 -5.73
N GLU A 127 -4.42 -23.94 -6.07
CA GLU A 127 -5.38 -24.94 -5.57
C GLU A 127 -4.89 -26.37 -5.82
#